data_AF-G3HV83-F1
#
_entry.id   AF-G3HV83-F1
#
_cell.length_a   1.000
_cell.length_b   1.000
_cell.length_c   1.000
_cell.angle_alpha   90.00
_cell.angle_beta   90.00
_cell.angle_gamma   90.00
#
_symmetry.space_group_name_H-M   'P 1'
#
loop_
_entity.id
_entity.type
_entity.pdbx_description
1 polymer ?
#
loop_
_entity_poly.entity_id
_entity_poly.type
_entity_poly.pdbx_seq_one_letter_code
_entity_poly.pdbx_strand_id
1 'polypeptide(L)'
;MAAAQDGCGLDSAAGNGRRIHLGIPEAVFVEDVDSFMKQPGNETADTVLKKLDEQYQKYKFMELNLAQKKRRLKGQIPEIKQTLEILKYMQKKKESTNSMETRFLLADNLYCKASVPPTDKVCLWLGANVMLEYDIDEAQALLEKNLSTATKNLDSLEEDLDFLRDQFTTTEVTKKKKKKKKKKKKKKKKEKEKEKEKEKEKEKEKEKEKEKEKEKEKEKEKEKEKEKEKEKEKEKKKEEEEKEKKKKEEKEKKKEEKEKKEEKEKEEKEKEEEKEKEKKEERRKKKEEGNP
;
A
#
# COMPACT_ATOMS: atom_id res chain seq x y z
N MET A 1 -49.92 -36.67 -39.08
CA MET A 1 -48.92 -37.59 -38.50
C MET A 1 -47.54 -36.97 -38.62
N ALA A 2 -47.03 -36.42 -37.51
CA ALA A 2 -45.61 -36.15 -37.28
C ALA A 2 -45.44 -36.07 -35.76
N ALA A 3 -45.03 -37.18 -35.17
CA ALA A 3 -44.84 -37.32 -33.73
C ALA A 3 -43.58 -36.55 -33.31
N ALA A 4 -43.75 -35.55 -32.44
CA ALA A 4 -42.65 -34.94 -31.72
C ALA A 4 -42.18 -35.92 -30.65
N GLN A 5 -40.96 -36.43 -30.81
CA GLN A 5 -40.32 -37.32 -29.85
C GLN A 5 -39.93 -36.52 -28.60
N ASP A 6 -40.47 -36.95 -27.46
CA ASP A 6 -39.95 -36.69 -26.13
C ASP A 6 -38.48 -37.10 -26.05
N GLY A 7 -37.62 -36.14 -25.72
CA GLY A 7 -36.19 -36.35 -25.47
C GLY A 7 -35.84 -36.04 -24.02
N CYS A 8 -36.45 -36.77 -23.08
CA CYS A 8 -35.97 -36.86 -21.70
C CYS A 8 -34.73 -37.76 -21.69
N GLY A 9 -33.55 -37.16 -21.87
CA GLY A 9 -32.27 -37.83 -21.73
C GLY A 9 -31.83 -37.84 -20.27
N LEU A 10 -32.04 -38.97 -19.59
CA LEU A 10 -31.22 -39.37 -18.45
C LEU A 10 -29.90 -39.93 -19.00
N ASP A 11 -28.79 -39.24 -18.76
CA ASP A 11 -27.49 -39.89 -18.65
C ASP A 11 -26.92 -39.66 -17.24
N SER A 12 -26.73 -40.77 -16.55
CA SER A 12 -26.14 -40.84 -15.22
C SER A 12 -24.63 -40.85 -15.35
N ALA A 13 -23.96 -39.85 -14.77
CA ALA A 13 -22.55 -39.94 -14.43
C ALA A 13 -22.41 -39.76 -12.91
N ALA A 14 -21.99 -40.83 -12.24
CA ALA A 14 -21.77 -40.89 -10.80
C ALA A 14 -20.74 -39.86 -10.34
N GLY A 15 -21.09 -39.05 -9.34
CA GLY A 15 -20.15 -38.15 -8.65
C GLY A 15 -20.83 -37.02 -7.89
N ASN A 16 -21.06 -37.24 -6.59
CA ASN A 16 -21.46 -36.27 -5.55
C ASN A 16 -22.83 -35.56 -5.71
N GLY A 17 -23.80 -36.01 -4.91
CA GLY A 17 -25.14 -35.42 -4.79
C GLY A 17 -25.17 -34.00 -4.23
N ARG A 18 -24.97 -33.01 -5.10
CA ARG A 18 -25.44 -31.64 -4.88
C ARG A 18 -26.41 -31.29 -6.00
N ARG A 19 -27.61 -30.83 -5.65
CA ARG A 19 -28.60 -30.37 -6.63
C ARG A 19 -27.91 -29.32 -7.53
N ILE A 20 -27.83 -29.63 -8.81
CA ILE A 20 -27.23 -28.75 -9.82
C ILE A 20 -28.26 -27.65 -10.06
N HIS A 21 -28.20 -26.57 -9.27
CA HIS A 21 -29.00 -25.36 -9.48
C HIS A 21 -28.61 -24.73 -10.81
N LEU A 22 -29.19 -25.21 -11.93
CA LEU A 22 -29.09 -24.67 -13.30
C LEU A 22 -27.70 -24.18 -13.77
N GLY A 23 -26.62 -24.77 -13.28
CA GLY A 23 -25.25 -24.34 -13.62
C GLY A 23 -24.79 -23.05 -12.94
N ILE A 24 -25.45 -22.60 -11.88
CA ILE A 24 -24.96 -21.54 -10.99
C ILE A 24 -23.70 -22.09 -10.29
N PRO A 25 -22.52 -21.49 -10.52
CA PRO A 25 -21.31 -21.89 -9.82
C PRO A 25 -21.52 -21.74 -8.31
N GLU A 26 -21.15 -22.75 -7.53
CA GLU A 26 -21.19 -22.64 -6.08
C GLU A 26 -20.05 -21.72 -5.62
N ALA A 27 -20.39 -20.68 -4.87
CA ALA A 27 -19.43 -19.80 -4.24
C ALA A 27 -18.75 -20.56 -3.09
N VAL A 28 -17.46 -20.83 -3.27
CA VAL A 28 -16.64 -21.43 -2.21
C VAL A 28 -16.54 -20.45 -1.04
N PHE A 29 -17.18 -20.78 0.08
CA PHE A 29 -17.03 -20.00 1.31
C PHE A 29 -15.61 -20.12 1.84
N VAL A 30 -14.89 -19.00 1.83
CA VAL A 30 -13.53 -18.94 2.37
C VAL A 30 -13.59 -18.54 3.83
N GLU A 31 -13.59 -19.54 4.72
CA GLU A 31 -13.49 -19.35 6.17
C GLU A 31 -12.12 -18.78 6.55
N ASP A 32 -11.05 -19.44 6.10
CA ASP A 32 -9.67 -19.00 6.31
C ASP A 32 -9.02 -18.47 5.02
N VAL A 33 -8.90 -17.15 4.97
CA VAL A 33 -8.25 -16.42 3.87
C VAL A 33 -6.73 -16.68 3.83
N ASP A 34 -6.11 -17.19 4.90
CA ASP A 34 -4.70 -17.58 4.91
C ASP A 34 -4.47 -18.91 4.20
N SER A 35 -5.26 -19.94 4.51
CA SER A 35 -5.22 -21.23 3.82
C SER A 35 -5.63 -21.13 2.33
N PHE A 36 -6.64 -20.30 2.02
CA PHE A 36 -7.05 -20.08 0.62
C PHE A 36 -6.02 -19.31 -0.22
N MET A 37 -5.19 -18.45 0.39
CA MET A 37 -4.08 -17.79 -0.31
C MET A 37 -2.81 -18.65 -0.40
N LYS A 38 -2.77 -19.82 0.25
CA LYS A 38 -1.69 -20.81 0.12
C LYS A 38 -1.95 -21.83 -1.00
N GLN A 39 -3.17 -21.89 -1.55
CA GLN A 39 -3.46 -22.77 -2.68
C GLN A 39 -2.73 -22.31 -3.96
N PRO A 40 -2.19 -23.25 -4.76
CA PRO A 40 -1.49 -22.92 -6.00
C PRO A 40 -2.47 -22.22 -6.97
N GLY A 41 -2.08 -21.05 -7.48
CA GLY A 41 -2.92 -20.20 -8.36
C GLY A 41 -3.52 -18.95 -7.72
N ASN A 42 -3.33 -18.72 -6.41
CA ASN A 42 -3.76 -17.53 -5.67
C ASN A 42 -2.58 -16.61 -5.27
N GLU A 43 -1.61 -16.44 -6.17
CA GLU A 43 -0.32 -15.81 -5.89
C GLU A 43 -0.42 -14.33 -5.49
N THR A 44 -1.35 -13.58 -6.09
CA THR A 44 -1.54 -12.15 -5.79
C THR A 44 -2.93 -11.87 -5.24
N ALA A 45 -2.99 -11.10 -4.15
CA ALA A 45 -4.25 -10.72 -3.52
C ALA A 45 -5.18 -9.94 -4.48
N ASP A 46 -4.61 -9.23 -5.45
CA ASP A 46 -5.33 -8.49 -6.49
C ASP A 46 -5.99 -9.39 -7.54
N THR A 47 -5.30 -10.44 -8.01
CA THR A 47 -5.86 -11.41 -8.99
C THR A 47 -7.09 -12.11 -8.43
N VAL A 48 -7.05 -12.48 -7.16
CA VAL A 48 -8.19 -13.13 -6.51
C VAL A 48 -9.32 -12.13 -6.25
N LEU A 49 -9.03 -10.88 -5.89
CA LEU A 49 -10.08 -9.86 -5.79
C LEU A 49 -10.77 -9.65 -7.14
N LYS A 50 -10.00 -9.65 -8.24
CA LYS A 50 -10.53 -9.58 -9.61
C LYS A 50 -11.42 -10.79 -9.93
N LYS A 51 -10.98 -12.02 -9.60
CA LYS A 51 -11.81 -13.24 -9.75
C LYS A 51 -13.11 -13.16 -8.93
N LEU A 52 -13.06 -12.66 -7.69
CA LEU A 52 -14.28 -12.47 -6.89
C LEU A 52 -15.20 -11.38 -7.46
N ASP A 53 -14.64 -10.31 -8.03
CA ASP A 53 -15.41 -9.28 -8.74
C ASP A 53 -16.10 -9.87 -9.98
N GLU A 54 -15.39 -10.66 -10.78
CA GLU A 54 -15.95 -11.36 -11.95
C GLU A 54 -17.07 -12.33 -11.57
N GLN A 55 -16.87 -13.14 -10.52
CA GLN A 55 -17.90 -14.05 -9.98
C GLN A 55 -19.14 -13.27 -9.51
N TYR A 56 -18.95 -12.16 -8.79
CA TYR A 56 -20.05 -11.30 -8.35
C TYR A 56 -20.85 -10.72 -9.52
N GLN A 57 -20.18 -10.27 -10.59
CA GLN A 57 -20.88 -9.79 -11.79
C GLN A 57 -21.68 -10.91 -12.48
N LYS A 58 -21.15 -12.14 -12.53
CA LYS A 58 -21.87 -13.30 -13.06
C LYS A 58 -23.12 -13.61 -12.25
N TYR A 59 -23.03 -13.64 -10.92
CA TYR A 59 -24.20 -13.84 -10.06
C TYR A 59 -25.25 -12.75 -10.27
N LYS A 60 -24.83 -11.49 -10.41
CA LYS A 60 -25.73 -10.36 -10.70
C LYS A 60 -26.45 -10.47 -12.04
N PHE A 61 -25.75 -10.94 -13.06
CA PHE A 61 -26.36 -11.19 -14.35
C PHE A 61 -27.37 -12.35 -14.28
N MET A 62 -27.02 -13.44 -13.59
CA MET A 62 -27.94 -14.58 -13.40
C MET A 62 -29.17 -14.20 -12.57
N GLU A 63 -29.01 -13.38 -11.54
CA GLU A 63 -30.12 -12.89 -10.70
C GLU A 63 -31.11 -12.10 -11.54
N LEU A 64 -30.61 -11.20 -12.39
CA LEU A 64 -31.45 -10.40 -13.28
C LEU A 64 -32.27 -11.30 -14.21
N ASN A 65 -31.65 -12.32 -14.81
CA ASN A 65 -32.32 -13.25 -15.71
C ASN A 65 -33.38 -14.09 -14.99
N LEU A 66 -33.06 -14.63 -13.82
CA LEU A 66 -33.99 -15.43 -13.02
C LEU A 66 -35.15 -14.57 -12.49
N ALA A 67 -34.87 -13.35 -12.04
CA ALA A 67 -35.89 -12.41 -11.60
C ALA A 67 -36.86 -12.00 -12.73
N GLN A 68 -36.35 -11.80 -13.95
CA GLN A 68 -37.17 -11.55 -15.14
C GLN A 68 -38.07 -12.76 -15.48
N LYS A 69 -37.52 -13.98 -15.46
CA LYS A 69 -38.31 -15.22 -15.66
C LYS A 69 -39.40 -15.39 -14.59
N LYS A 70 -39.05 -15.18 -13.33
CA LYS A 70 -40.00 -15.20 -12.20
C LYS A 70 -41.12 -14.17 -12.40
N ARG A 71 -40.79 -12.94 -12.81
CA ARG A 71 -41.79 -11.90 -13.09
C ARG A 71 -42.76 -12.32 -14.19
N ARG A 72 -42.27 -12.94 -15.27
CA ARG A 72 -43.10 -13.44 -16.37
C ARG A 72 -44.06 -14.53 -15.88
N LEU A 73 -43.57 -15.53 -15.17
CA LEU A 73 -44.41 -16.62 -14.64
C LEU A 73 -45.43 -16.09 -13.62
N LYS A 74 -45.05 -15.14 -12.76
CA LYS A 74 -45.95 -14.49 -11.82
C LYS A 74 -47.09 -13.71 -12.50
N GLY A 75 -46.86 -13.21 -13.72
CA GLY A 75 -47.90 -12.61 -14.56
C GLY A 75 -48.78 -13.66 -15.27
N GLN A 76 -48.19 -14.76 -15.75
CA GLN A 76 -48.92 -15.80 -16.49
C GLN A 76 -49.81 -16.68 -15.61
N ILE A 77 -49.41 -16.96 -14.36
CA ILE A 77 -50.20 -17.81 -13.45
C ILE A 77 -51.61 -17.25 -13.18
N PRO A 78 -51.82 -15.96 -12.86
CA PRO A 78 -53.17 -15.43 -12.67
C PRO A 78 -53.99 -15.43 -13.97
N GLU A 79 -53.36 -15.23 -15.13
CA GLU A 79 -54.04 -15.34 -16.44
C GLU A 79 -54.59 -16.76 -16.64
N ILE A 80 -53.75 -17.79 -16.45
CA ILE A 80 -54.16 -19.20 -16.57
C ILE A 80 -55.27 -19.54 -15.55
N LYS A 81 -55.16 -19.03 -14.32
CA LYS A 81 -56.19 -19.23 -13.28
C LYS A 81 -57.53 -18.58 -13.66
N GLN A 82 -57.51 -17.38 -14.23
CA GLN A 82 -58.72 -16.73 -14.74
C GLN A 82 -59.35 -17.53 -15.88
N THR A 83 -58.55 -18.03 -16.82
CA THR A 83 -59.07 -18.87 -17.91
C THR A 83 -59.71 -20.15 -17.38
N LEU A 84 -59.11 -20.82 -16.38
CA LEU A 84 -59.69 -21.99 -15.71
C LEU A 84 -61.01 -21.66 -15.01
N GLU A 85 -61.13 -20.51 -14.36
CA GLU A 85 -62.37 -20.10 -13.70
C GLU A 85 -63.50 -19.85 -14.72
N ILE A 86 -63.16 -19.23 -15.87
CA ILE A 86 -64.10 -19.04 -16.98
C ILE A 86 -64.57 -20.39 -17.54
N LEU A 87 -63.65 -21.34 -17.73
CA LEU A 87 -64.00 -22.70 -18.17
C LEU A 87 -64.92 -23.42 -17.20
N LYS A 88 -64.64 -23.35 -15.89
CA LYS A 88 -65.53 -23.90 -14.86
C LYS A 88 -66.90 -23.24 -14.85
N TYR A 89 -66.96 -21.94 -15.09
CA TYR A 89 -68.23 -21.22 -15.23
C TYR A 89 -69.00 -21.68 -16.48
N MET A 90 -68.33 -21.85 -17.61
CA MET A 90 -68.93 -22.39 -18.84
C MET A 90 -69.42 -23.83 -18.67
N GLN A 91 -68.67 -24.67 -17.95
CA GLN A 91 -69.06 -26.05 -17.64
C GLN A 91 -70.32 -26.11 -16.76
N LYS A 92 -70.39 -25.31 -15.68
CA LYS A 92 -71.61 -25.18 -14.85
C LYS A 92 -72.80 -24.68 -15.66
N LYS A 93 -72.56 -23.76 -16.60
CA LYS A 93 -73.61 -23.24 -17.48
C LYS A 93 -74.04 -24.23 -18.56
N LYS A 94 -73.18 -25.17 -18.96
CA LYS A 94 -73.58 -26.27 -19.83
C LYS A 94 -74.60 -27.20 -19.14
N GLU A 95 -74.45 -27.42 -17.83
CA GLU A 95 -75.41 -28.22 -17.05
C GLU A 95 -76.75 -27.49 -16.83
N SER A 96 -76.74 -26.15 -16.78
CA SER A 96 -77.95 -25.33 -16.70
C SER A 96 -78.34 -24.82 -18.09
N THR A 97 -79.27 -25.47 -18.79
CA THR A 97 -79.72 -25.27 -20.21
C THR A 97 -80.12 -23.84 -20.66
N ASN A 98 -79.77 -22.80 -19.91
CA ASN A 98 -80.15 -21.41 -20.09
C ASN A 98 -79.12 -20.69 -20.98
N SER A 99 -79.58 -19.98 -22.00
CA SER A 99 -78.72 -19.10 -22.82
C SER A 99 -78.10 -17.98 -21.98
N MET A 100 -76.79 -17.76 -22.13
CA MET A 100 -76.02 -16.76 -21.39
C MET A 100 -75.92 -15.46 -22.19
N GLU A 101 -76.41 -14.34 -21.66
CA GLU A 101 -76.06 -13.03 -22.22
C GLU A 101 -74.65 -12.64 -21.78
N THR A 102 -73.74 -12.48 -22.73
CA THR A 102 -72.37 -12.00 -22.47
C THR A 102 -72.04 -10.80 -23.35
N ARG A 103 -70.99 -10.07 -22.96
CA ARG A 103 -70.43 -8.96 -23.71
C ARG A 103 -69.13 -9.43 -24.34
N PHE A 104 -69.14 -9.71 -25.63
CA PHE A 104 -67.94 -10.09 -26.37
C PHE A 104 -67.05 -8.89 -26.60
N LEU A 105 -65.75 -9.08 -26.38
CA LEU A 105 -64.72 -8.07 -26.65
C LEU A 105 -64.33 -8.15 -28.12
N LEU A 106 -64.64 -7.11 -28.90
CA LEU A 106 -64.23 -6.98 -30.32
C LEU A 106 -62.92 -6.21 -30.44
N ALA A 107 -62.73 -5.23 -29.56
CA ALA A 107 -61.51 -4.46 -29.39
C ALA A 107 -61.38 -4.04 -27.92
N ASP A 108 -60.23 -3.53 -27.50
CA ASP A 108 -59.88 -3.23 -26.10
C ASP A 108 -60.93 -2.39 -25.33
N ASN A 109 -61.73 -1.59 -26.04
CA ASN A 109 -62.82 -0.78 -25.47
C ASN A 109 -64.18 -0.94 -26.18
N LEU A 110 -64.32 -1.95 -27.04
CA LEU A 110 -65.55 -2.20 -27.81
C LEU A 110 -66.14 -3.55 -27.44
N TYR A 111 -67.34 -3.51 -26.86
CA TYR A 111 -68.05 -4.70 -26.42
C TYR A 111 -69.41 -4.83 -27.12
N CYS A 112 -69.70 -6.01 -27.67
CA CYS A 112 -71.01 -6.33 -28.24
C CYS A 112 -71.79 -7.27 -27.32
N LYS A 113 -73.05 -6.94 -27.05
CA LYS A 113 -73.98 -7.82 -26.32
C LYS A 113 -74.44 -8.94 -27.26
N ALA A 114 -74.25 -10.19 -26.85
CA ALA A 114 -74.78 -11.34 -27.58
C ALA A 114 -75.24 -12.43 -26.61
N SER A 115 -76.17 -13.27 -27.08
CA SER A 115 -76.66 -14.45 -26.36
C SER A 115 -75.88 -15.67 -26.82
N VAL A 116 -75.27 -16.39 -25.88
CA VAL A 116 -74.42 -17.55 -26.11
C VAL A 116 -75.18 -18.81 -25.70
N PRO A 117 -75.48 -19.71 -26.65
CA PRO A 117 -75.98 -21.04 -26.35
C PRO A 117 -74.94 -21.87 -25.57
N PRO A 118 -75.36 -22.86 -24.77
CA PRO A 118 -74.43 -23.79 -24.16
C PRO A 118 -73.60 -24.47 -25.25
N THR A 119 -72.27 -24.36 -25.15
CA THR A 119 -71.31 -24.88 -26.12
C THR A 119 -70.42 -25.91 -25.44
N ASP A 120 -70.07 -26.97 -26.17
CA ASP A 120 -69.25 -28.07 -25.66
C ASP A 120 -67.75 -27.89 -25.93
N LYS A 121 -67.44 -26.99 -26.86
CA LYS A 121 -66.11 -26.81 -27.44
C LYS A 121 -65.61 -25.39 -27.22
N VAL A 122 -64.32 -25.27 -26.98
CA VAL A 122 -63.60 -24.01 -26.75
C VAL A 122 -62.36 -23.95 -27.65
N CYS A 123 -62.04 -22.78 -28.16
CA CYS A 123 -60.84 -22.56 -28.96
C CYS A 123 -59.73 -21.99 -28.08
N LEU A 124 -58.62 -22.73 -27.95
CA LEU A 124 -57.44 -22.28 -27.21
C LEU A 124 -56.33 -21.88 -28.17
N TRP A 125 -55.62 -20.81 -27.80
CA TRP A 125 -54.43 -20.36 -28.51
C TRP A 125 -53.18 -20.96 -27.85
N LEU A 126 -52.49 -21.87 -28.54
CA LEU A 126 -51.28 -22.53 -28.00
C LEU A 126 -50.01 -21.70 -28.23
N GLY A 127 -50.11 -20.61 -28.99
CA GLY A 127 -48.99 -19.79 -29.43
C GLY A 127 -48.55 -20.11 -30.85
N ALA A 128 -47.51 -19.42 -31.33
CA ALA A 128 -46.95 -19.57 -32.68
C ALA A 128 -48.00 -19.52 -33.82
N ASN A 129 -49.03 -18.68 -33.68
CA ASN A 129 -50.14 -18.56 -34.64
C ASN A 129 -51.02 -19.81 -34.80
N VAL A 130 -51.05 -20.68 -33.78
CA VAL A 130 -51.82 -21.92 -33.79
C VAL A 130 -52.97 -21.86 -32.78
N MET A 131 -54.19 -22.07 -33.29
CA MET A 131 -55.43 -22.23 -32.51
C MET A 131 -55.96 -23.65 -32.68
N LEU A 132 -56.29 -24.32 -31.59
CA LEU A 132 -56.96 -25.63 -31.62
C LEU A 132 -58.27 -25.58 -30.84
N GLU A 133 -59.23 -26.35 -31.34
CA GLU A 133 -60.49 -26.62 -30.68
C GLU A 133 -60.33 -27.78 -29.71
N TYR A 134 -60.81 -27.60 -28.48
CA TYR A 134 -60.81 -28.60 -27.41
C TYR A 134 -62.21 -28.70 -26.81
N ASP A 135 -62.56 -29.87 -26.31
CA ASP A 135 -63.71 -29.99 -25.42
C ASP A 135 -63.42 -29.32 -24.07
N ILE A 136 -64.45 -28.85 -23.38
CA ILE A 136 -64.30 -28.14 -22.08
C ILE A 136 -63.46 -28.93 -21.08
N ASP A 137 -63.67 -30.25 -21.01
CA ASP A 137 -62.96 -31.13 -20.07
C ASP A 137 -61.47 -31.29 -20.44
N GLU A 138 -61.16 -31.42 -21.75
CA GLU A 138 -59.78 -31.49 -22.25
C GLU A 138 -59.04 -30.16 -22.05
N ALA A 139 -59.71 -29.04 -22.31
CA ALA A 139 -59.17 -27.70 -22.09
C ALA A 139 -58.86 -27.45 -20.61
N GLN A 140 -59.74 -27.90 -19.71
CA GLN A 140 -59.50 -27.82 -18.27
C GLN A 140 -58.27 -28.65 -17.88
N ALA A 141 -58.19 -29.90 -18.34
CA ALA A 141 -57.05 -30.77 -18.03
C ALA A 141 -55.72 -30.20 -18.56
N LEU A 142 -55.72 -29.61 -19.76
CA LEU A 142 -54.56 -28.96 -20.37
C LEU A 142 -54.12 -27.73 -19.57
N LEU A 143 -55.05 -26.85 -19.20
CA LEU A 143 -54.73 -25.65 -18.43
C LEU A 143 -54.30 -25.98 -16.99
N GLU A 144 -54.84 -27.04 -16.39
CA GLU A 144 -54.43 -27.50 -15.05
C GLU A 144 -53.02 -28.11 -15.07
N LYS A 145 -52.67 -28.84 -16.14
CA LYS A 145 -51.30 -29.30 -16.40
C LYS A 145 -50.35 -28.11 -16.63
N ASN A 146 -50.78 -27.09 -17.38
CA ASN A 146 -49.98 -25.88 -17.60
C ASN A 146 -49.79 -25.06 -16.32
N LEU A 147 -50.84 -24.93 -15.50
CA LEU A 147 -50.79 -24.26 -14.21
C LEU A 147 -49.80 -24.97 -13.28
N SER A 148 -49.94 -26.29 -13.12
CA SER A 148 -49.03 -27.06 -12.25
C SER A 148 -47.58 -26.99 -12.72
N THR A 149 -47.34 -27.00 -14.04
CA THR A 149 -46.00 -26.82 -14.61
C THR A 149 -45.46 -25.41 -14.36
N ALA A 150 -46.28 -24.36 -14.57
CA ALA A 150 -45.90 -22.98 -14.31
C ALA A 150 -45.62 -22.72 -12.82
N THR A 151 -46.40 -23.31 -11.91
CA THR A 151 -46.19 -23.22 -10.45
C THR A 151 -44.91 -23.94 -10.05
N LYS A 152 -44.68 -25.19 -10.48
CA LYS A 152 -43.42 -25.92 -10.21
C LYS A 152 -42.20 -25.17 -10.73
N ASN A 153 -42.29 -24.56 -11.91
CA ASN A 153 -41.23 -23.74 -12.47
C ASN A 153 -41.00 -22.46 -11.64
N LEU A 154 -42.08 -21.85 -11.13
CA LEU A 154 -41.96 -20.70 -10.24
C LEU A 154 -41.24 -21.10 -8.94
N ASP A 155 -41.66 -22.20 -8.30
CA ASP A 155 -41.08 -22.67 -7.05
C ASP A 155 -39.60 -23.02 -7.22
N SER A 156 -39.25 -23.73 -8.30
CA SER A 156 -37.85 -24.05 -8.62
C SER A 156 -37.00 -22.78 -8.83
N LEU A 157 -37.54 -21.78 -9.52
CA LEU A 157 -36.86 -20.49 -9.71
C LEU A 157 -36.73 -19.70 -8.40
N GLU A 158 -37.66 -19.86 -7.46
CA GLU A 158 -37.54 -19.25 -6.13
C GLU A 158 -36.42 -19.90 -5.34
N GLU A 159 -36.33 -21.24 -5.32
CA GLU A 159 -35.22 -21.97 -4.73
C GLU A 159 -33.86 -21.52 -5.31
N ASP A 160 -33.77 -21.37 -6.64
CA ASP A 160 -32.54 -20.90 -7.30
C ASP A 160 -32.20 -19.45 -6.97
N LEU A 161 -33.19 -18.56 -6.84
CA LEU A 161 -32.99 -17.17 -6.46
C LEU A 161 -32.50 -17.05 -5.02
N ASP A 162 -33.04 -17.87 -4.11
CA ASP A 162 -32.59 -17.91 -2.72
C ASP A 162 -31.17 -18.50 -2.61
N PHE A 163 -30.88 -19.58 -3.35
CA PHE A 163 -29.51 -20.09 -3.46
C PHE A 163 -28.54 -19.03 -3.97
N LEU A 164 -28.94 -18.26 -4.99
CA LEU A 164 -28.11 -17.20 -5.56
C LEU A 164 -27.89 -16.05 -4.57
N ARG A 165 -28.88 -15.69 -3.75
CA ARG A 165 -28.73 -14.71 -2.65
C ARG A 165 -27.72 -15.17 -1.61
N ASP A 166 -27.72 -16.45 -1.28
CA ASP A 166 -26.72 -17.04 -0.38
C ASP A 166 -25.30 -17.01 -1.00
N GLN A 167 -25.19 -17.30 -2.31
CA GLN A 167 -23.92 -17.18 -3.03
C GLN A 167 -23.40 -15.74 -3.07
N PHE A 168 -24.30 -14.77 -3.22
CA PHE A 168 -24.00 -13.35 -3.16
C PHE A 168 -23.40 -12.97 -1.81
N THR A 169 -24.12 -13.26 -0.73
CA THR A 169 -23.69 -12.95 0.64
C THR A 169 -22.33 -13.58 0.95
N THR A 170 -22.15 -14.85 0.57
CA THR A 170 -20.89 -15.60 0.70
C THR A 170 -19.74 -14.91 -0.05
N THR A 171 -19.96 -14.51 -1.30
CA THR A 171 -18.96 -13.82 -2.12
C THR A 171 -18.64 -12.42 -1.57
N GLU A 172 -19.63 -11.71 -1.05
CA GLU A 172 -19.44 -10.39 -0.45
C GLU A 172 -18.64 -10.45 0.85
N VAL A 173 -18.97 -11.40 1.73
CA VAL A 173 -18.26 -11.60 3.01
C VAL A 173 -16.81 -11.97 2.74
N THR A 174 -16.55 -12.90 1.82
CA THR A 174 -15.18 -13.30 1.44
C THR A 174 -14.39 -12.14 0.83
N LYS A 175 -15.00 -11.35 -0.06
CA LYS A 175 -14.41 -10.11 -0.63
C LYS A 175 -14.09 -9.09 0.46
N LYS A 176 -14.99 -8.85 1.42
CA LYS A 176 -14.80 -7.93 2.55
C LYS A 176 -13.69 -8.40 3.48
N LYS A 177 -13.64 -9.69 3.82
CA LYS A 177 -12.55 -10.31 4.60
C LYS A 177 -11.20 -10.10 3.90
N LYS A 178 -11.12 -10.35 2.58
CA LYS A 178 -9.89 -10.16 1.80
C LYS A 178 -9.43 -8.70 1.73
N LYS A 179 -10.36 -7.75 1.51
CA LYS A 179 -10.06 -6.31 1.56
C LYS A 179 -9.54 -5.88 2.95
N LYS A 180 -10.14 -6.37 4.04
CA LYS A 180 -9.68 -6.11 5.42
C LYS A 180 -8.25 -6.63 5.62
N LYS A 181 -7.94 -7.84 5.17
CA LYS A 181 -6.60 -8.44 5.24
C LYS A 181 -5.56 -7.65 4.42
N LYS A 182 -5.90 -7.21 3.21
CA LYS A 182 -5.03 -6.34 2.38
C LYS A 182 -4.71 -5.01 3.09
N LYS A 183 -5.71 -4.36 3.71
CA LYS A 183 -5.51 -3.15 4.53
C LYS A 183 -4.59 -3.42 5.73
N LYS A 184 -4.77 -4.54 6.44
CA LYS A 184 -3.90 -4.93 7.57
C LYS A 184 -2.45 -5.18 7.13
N LYS A 185 -2.23 -5.90 6.01
CA LYS A 185 -0.89 -6.07 5.42
C LYS A 185 -0.25 -4.73 5.05
N LYS A 186 -1.00 -3.79 4.46
CA LYS A 186 -0.49 -2.45 4.08
C LYS A 186 -0.09 -1.62 5.30
N LYS A 187 -0.89 -1.64 6.39
CA LYS A 187 -0.53 -0.99 7.66
C LYS A 187 0.76 -1.56 8.26
N LYS A 188 0.84 -2.90 8.37
CA LYS A 188 2.03 -3.58 8.91
C LYS A 188 3.29 -3.31 8.09
N LYS A 189 3.18 -3.17 6.76
CA LYS A 189 4.32 -2.79 5.90
C LYS A 189 4.77 -1.35 6.15
N LYS A 190 3.83 -0.41 6.28
CA LYS A 190 4.15 0.99 6.62
C LYS A 190 4.77 1.15 8.01
N GLU A 191 4.30 0.39 8.99
CA GLU A 191 4.90 0.38 10.34
C GLU A 191 6.34 -0.13 10.31
N LYS A 192 6.59 -1.24 9.60
CA LYS A 192 7.96 -1.75 9.39
C LYS A 192 8.86 -0.78 8.62
N GLU A 193 8.34 -0.07 7.62
CA GLU A 193 9.10 0.96 6.90
C GLU A 193 9.47 2.12 7.84
N LYS A 194 8.52 2.59 8.65
CA LYS A 194 8.79 3.64 9.66
C LYS A 194 9.78 3.20 10.73
N GLU A 195 9.73 1.95 11.19
CA GLU A 195 10.73 1.41 12.13
C GLU A 195 12.12 1.40 11.50
N LYS A 196 12.25 0.90 10.27
CA LYS A 196 13.53 0.90 9.53
C LYS A 196 14.07 2.30 9.28
N GLU A 197 13.19 3.26 9.02
CA GLU A 197 13.57 4.66 8.79
C GLU A 197 14.10 5.31 10.08
N LYS A 198 13.41 5.09 11.21
CA LYS A 198 13.87 5.52 12.54
C LYS A 198 15.20 4.87 12.94
N GLU A 199 15.40 3.60 12.60
CA GLU A 199 16.63 2.88 12.90
C GLU A 199 17.82 3.45 12.12
N LYS A 200 17.62 3.74 10.82
CA LYS A 200 18.62 4.43 9.99
C LYS A 200 18.93 5.85 10.46
N GLU A 201 17.92 6.58 10.96
CA GLU A 201 18.10 7.94 11.45
C GLU A 201 18.95 7.95 12.74
N LYS A 202 18.67 7.03 13.67
CA LYS A 202 19.49 6.81 14.87
C LYS A 202 20.94 6.41 14.54
N GLU A 203 21.13 5.59 13.51
CA GLU A 203 22.46 5.17 13.08
C GLU A 203 23.28 6.35 12.53
N LYS A 204 22.66 7.21 11.70
CA LYS A 204 23.27 8.45 11.21
C LYS A 204 23.59 9.45 12.32
N GLU A 205 22.74 9.56 13.33
CA GLU A 205 22.96 10.45 14.46
C GLU A 205 24.17 10.00 15.30
N LYS A 206 24.29 8.70 15.57
CA LYS A 206 25.48 8.12 16.22
C LYS A 206 26.76 8.31 15.42
N GLU A 207 26.69 8.22 14.09
CA GLU A 207 27.85 8.44 13.23
C GLU A 207 28.32 9.91 13.27
N LYS A 208 27.37 10.86 13.25
CA LYS A 208 27.66 12.29 13.42
C LYS A 208 28.25 12.63 14.79
N GLU A 209 27.77 12.00 15.86
CA GLU A 209 28.37 12.18 17.20
C GLU A 209 29.81 11.69 17.25
N LYS A 210 30.09 10.50 16.69
CA LYS A 210 31.46 9.98 16.60
C LYS A 210 32.39 10.87 15.78
N GLU A 211 31.88 11.46 14.70
CA GLU A 211 32.65 12.38 13.87
C GLU A 211 32.98 13.69 14.60
N LYS A 212 32.01 14.27 15.31
CA LYS A 212 32.22 15.44 16.18
C LYS A 212 33.22 15.16 17.30
N GLU A 213 33.19 13.96 17.87
CA GLU A 213 34.11 13.57 18.94
C GLU A 213 35.55 13.46 18.42
N LYS A 214 35.74 12.84 17.24
CA LYS A 214 37.04 12.80 16.55
C LYS A 214 37.56 14.20 16.18
N GLU A 215 36.67 15.10 15.76
CA GLU A 215 37.05 16.47 15.40
C GLU A 215 37.52 17.26 16.63
N LYS A 216 36.80 17.15 17.76
CA LYS A 216 37.23 17.71 19.05
C LYS A 216 38.57 17.16 19.53
N GLU A 217 38.82 15.87 19.32
CA GLU A 217 40.08 15.24 19.70
C GLU A 217 41.25 15.78 18.86
N LYS A 218 41.07 15.91 17.54
CA LYS A 218 42.05 16.54 16.64
C LYS A 218 42.32 17.99 16.99
N GLU A 219 41.30 18.75 17.40
CA GLU A 219 41.45 20.15 17.79
C GLU A 219 42.28 20.28 19.08
N LYS A 220 42.01 19.44 20.09
CA LYS A 220 42.81 19.36 21.31
C LYS A 220 44.27 18.97 21.02
N GLU A 221 44.51 18.08 20.07
CA GLU A 221 45.86 17.67 19.69
C GLU A 221 46.63 18.82 19.02
N LYS A 222 45.99 19.55 18.09
CA LYS A 222 46.55 20.77 17.49
C LYS A 222 46.85 21.86 18.51
N GLU A 223 46.00 22.02 19.52
CA GLU A 223 46.21 23.01 20.58
C GLU A 223 47.43 22.67 21.43
N LYS A 224 47.58 21.40 21.83
CA LYS A 224 48.78 20.90 22.53
C LYS A 224 50.05 21.07 21.71
N GLU A 225 49.98 20.86 20.39
CA GLU A 225 51.13 21.03 19.51
C GLU A 225 51.56 22.50 19.41
N LYS A 226 50.61 23.43 19.26
CA LYS A 226 50.86 24.88 19.31
C LYS A 226 51.46 25.33 20.64
N GLU A 227 51.02 24.73 21.74
CA GLU A 227 51.54 25.06 23.08
C GLU A 227 53.01 24.62 23.23
N LYS A 228 53.34 23.41 22.78
CA LYS A 228 54.73 22.91 22.71
C LYS A 228 55.61 23.77 21.80
N GLU A 229 55.09 24.25 20.68
CA GLU A 229 55.84 25.10 19.76
C GLU A 229 56.14 26.48 20.38
N LYS A 230 55.16 27.09 21.06
CA LYS A 230 55.36 28.33 21.84
C LYS A 230 56.38 28.15 22.96
N GLU A 231 56.40 26.99 23.61
CA GLU A 231 57.37 26.70 24.67
C GLU A 231 58.79 26.59 24.11
N LYS A 232 58.98 25.88 22.99
CA LYS A 232 60.26 25.83 22.26
C LYS A 232 60.73 27.21 21.79
N GLU A 233 59.82 28.05 21.33
CA GLU A 233 60.18 29.42 20.90
C GLU A 233 60.63 30.28 22.10
N LYS A 234 59.99 30.13 23.26
CA LYS A 234 60.40 30.79 24.50
C LYS A 234 61.78 30.33 24.97
N GLU A 235 62.09 29.04 24.88
CA GLU A 235 63.42 28.51 25.20
C GLU A 235 64.49 29.06 24.26
N LYS A 236 64.23 29.09 22.96
CA LYS A 236 65.16 29.68 21.98
C LYS A 236 65.45 31.15 22.27
N LYS A 237 64.43 31.96 22.60
CA LYS A 237 64.61 33.38 22.97
C LYS A 237 65.47 33.53 24.23
N LYS A 238 65.26 32.70 25.25
CA LYS A 238 66.10 32.70 26.47
C LYS A 238 67.56 32.36 26.16
N GLU A 239 67.79 31.37 25.30
CA GLU A 239 69.14 30.97 24.89
C GLU A 239 69.84 32.08 24.07
N GLU A 240 69.09 32.80 23.25
CA GLU A 240 69.58 33.94 22.48
C GLU A 240 69.95 35.13 23.37
N GLU A 241 69.10 35.47 24.34
CA GLU A 241 69.39 36.49 25.36
C GLU A 241 70.64 36.14 26.20
N GLU A 242 70.82 34.87 26.56
CA GLU A 242 71.99 34.42 27.30
C GLU A 242 73.28 34.54 26.46
N LYS A 243 73.22 34.20 25.17
CA LYS A 243 74.33 34.40 24.23
C LYS A 243 74.66 35.89 24.05
N GLU A 244 73.67 36.75 24.04
CA GLU A 244 73.86 38.20 23.93
C GLU A 244 74.51 38.79 25.20
N LYS A 245 74.10 38.33 26.38
CA LYS A 245 74.75 38.67 27.67
C LYS A 245 76.21 38.24 27.71
N LYS A 246 76.52 37.01 27.30
CA LYS A 246 77.91 36.52 27.22
C LYS A 246 78.77 37.35 26.27
N LYS A 247 78.23 37.77 25.12
CA LYS A 247 78.92 38.69 24.19
C LYS A 247 79.17 40.08 24.78
N LYS A 248 78.25 40.59 25.59
CA LYS A 248 78.44 41.88 26.30
C LYS A 248 79.54 41.77 27.36
N GLU A 249 79.54 40.72 28.16
CA GLU A 249 80.61 40.46 29.15
C GLU A 249 81.98 40.29 28.49
N GLU A 250 82.06 39.61 27.34
CA GLU A 250 83.33 39.45 26.60
C GLU A 250 83.85 40.78 26.04
N LYS A 251 82.93 41.66 25.59
CA LYS A 251 83.27 43.02 25.15
C LYS A 251 83.76 43.89 26.31
N GLU A 252 83.15 43.79 27.48
CA GLU A 252 83.62 44.50 28.69
C GLU A 252 85.01 44.03 29.10
N LYS A 253 85.26 42.72 29.14
CA LYS A 253 86.59 42.17 29.45
C LYS A 253 87.66 42.66 28.48
N LYS A 254 87.37 42.70 27.17
CA LYS A 254 88.28 43.28 26.16
C LYS A 254 88.52 44.78 26.36
N LYS A 255 87.53 45.51 26.87
CA LYS A 255 87.66 46.94 27.16
C LYS A 255 88.56 47.18 28.38
N GLU A 256 88.34 46.43 29.46
CA GLU A 256 89.22 46.47 30.65
C GLU A 256 90.66 46.08 30.32
N GLU A 257 90.85 45.07 29.47
CA GLU A 257 92.19 44.63 29.05
C GLU A 257 92.91 45.70 28.22
N LYS A 258 92.16 46.45 27.41
CA LYS A 258 92.67 47.60 26.66
C LYS A 258 93.04 48.77 27.57
N GLU A 259 92.20 49.09 28.55
CA GLU A 259 92.46 50.15 29.53
C GLU A 259 93.72 49.84 30.37
N LYS A 260 93.88 48.59 30.82
CA LYS A 260 95.11 48.14 31.52
C LYS A 260 96.36 48.24 30.65
N LYS A 261 96.23 48.10 29.33
CA LYS A 261 97.34 48.22 28.39
C LYS A 261 97.74 49.68 28.17
N GLU A 262 96.75 50.57 28.06
CA GLU A 262 96.97 52.02 27.98
C GLU A 262 97.57 52.58 29.29
N GLU A 263 97.19 52.04 30.44
CA GLU A 263 97.75 52.43 31.74
C GLU A 263 99.21 52.01 31.88
N LYS A 264 99.57 50.79 31.43
CA LYS A 264 100.98 50.36 31.36
C LYS A 264 101.84 51.21 30.44
N GLU A 265 101.31 51.63 29.29
CA GLU A 265 102.02 52.54 28.37
C GLU A 265 102.24 53.93 29.00
N LYS A 266 101.31 54.41 29.83
CA LYS A 266 101.49 55.66 30.58
C LYS A 266 102.55 55.54 31.66
N GLU A 267 102.55 54.43 32.40
CA GLU A 267 103.58 54.16 33.42
C GLU A 267 104.99 54.04 32.82
N GLU A 268 105.13 53.44 31.63
CA GLU A 268 106.42 53.38 30.93
C GLU A 268 106.88 54.78 30.50
N LYS A 269 105.98 55.62 30.00
CA LYS A 269 106.30 57.02 29.63
C LYS A 269 106.70 57.86 30.84
N GLU A 270 106.03 57.71 31.98
CA GLU A 270 106.42 58.42 33.21
C GLU A 270 107.81 57.98 33.71
N LYS A 271 108.12 56.69 33.65
CA LYS A 271 109.46 56.16 33.99
C LYS A 271 110.54 56.67 33.02
N GLU A 272 110.20 56.94 31.77
CA GLU A 272 111.11 57.51 30.78
C GLU A 272 111.37 59.01 31.04
N GLU A 273 110.32 59.77 31.38
CA GLU A 273 110.45 61.17 31.79
C GLU A 273 111.24 61.35 33.10
N GLU A 274 111.08 60.43 34.05
CA GLU A 274 111.80 60.48 35.33
C GLU A 274 113.30 60.22 35.16
N LYS A 275 113.66 59.26 34.29
CA LYS A 275 115.07 59.04 33.87
C LYS A 275 115.65 60.25 33.13
N GLU A 276 114.83 60.99 32.38
CA GLU A 276 115.28 62.21 31.71
C GLU A 276 115.49 63.36 32.70
N LYS A 277 114.67 63.45 33.75
CA LYS A 277 114.83 64.41 34.86
C LYS A 277 116.06 64.12 35.69
N GLU A 278 116.37 62.86 36.03
CA GLU A 278 117.61 62.48 36.70
C GLU A 278 118.86 62.86 35.88
N LYS A 279 118.86 62.59 34.56
CA LYS A 279 119.94 63.04 33.67
C LYS A 279 120.11 64.56 33.62
N LYS A 280 119.02 65.32 33.80
CA LYS A 280 119.02 66.78 33.82
C LYS A 280 119.55 67.33 35.15
N GLU A 281 119.31 66.64 36.25
CA GLU A 281 119.83 66.98 37.58
C GLU A 281 121.31 66.65 37.73
N GLU A 282 121.77 65.53 37.14
CA GLU A 282 123.18 65.16 37.08
C GLU A 282 124.01 66.15 36.23
N ARG A 283 123.39 66.73 35.19
CA ARG A 283 123.96 67.83 34.39
C ARG A 283 123.99 69.18 35.13
N ARG A 284 123.16 69.39 36.15
CA ARG A 284 123.22 70.58 37.02
C ARG A 284 124.32 70.48 38.06
N LYS A 285 124.54 69.29 38.64
CA LYS A 285 125.64 69.04 39.59
C LYS A 285 127.04 69.14 38.95
N LYS A 286 127.18 68.87 37.63
CA LYS A 286 128.43 69.09 36.89
C LYS A 286 128.72 70.54 36.47
N LYS A 287 127.82 71.50 36.77
CA LYS A 287 128.02 72.93 36.48
C LYS A 287 128.44 73.77 37.69
N GLU A 288 128.49 73.20 38.90
CA GLU A 288 128.93 73.87 40.14
C GLU A 288 130.39 73.60 40.53
N GLU A 289 131.12 72.71 39.82
CA GLU A 289 132.56 72.48 40.03
C GLU A 289 133.31 72.62 38.69
N GLY A 290 133.83 73.82 38.42
CA GLY A 290 134.57 74.13 37.17
C GLY A 290 134.88 75.61 36.95
N ASN A 291 135.74 76.14 37.82
CA ASN A 291 136.45 77.45 37.90
C ASN A 291 136.91 78.09 36.56
N PRO A 292 137.34 79.38 36.50
CA PRO A 292 137.95 80.20 37.56
C PRO A 292 137.38 81.60 37.81
#